data_AF-A0A5B8MQI1-F1
#
_entry.id   AF-A0A5B8MQI1-F1
#
_cell.length_a   1.000
_cell.length_b   1.000
_cell.length_c   1.000
_cell.angle_alpha   90.00
_cell.angle_beta   90.00
_cell.angle_gamma   90.00
#
_symmetry.space_group_name_H-M   'P 1'
#
loop_
_entity.id
_entity.type
_entity.pdbx_description
1 polymer ?
#
loop_
_entity_poly.entity_id
_entity_poly.type
_entity_poly.pdbx_seq_one_letter_code
_entity_poly.pdbx_strand_id
1 'polypeptide(L)'
;MSVMQQLLARGAKQSWSGLSQTLCGRGATPATVASGLQSRTFAAAPSPKKAETEAYVRPSSDKEVPRDIAGILDASAQTLFITELMRGMSLALKYFFTKKVTLNYPFEKASLSPRFRGEHALRRYPTGEERCIACKLCEAVCPAQAITIEAEEREDGSRRTTRYDIDMTKCIYCGYCQEACPVDAIVEGPNFEYATETHEELLYDKEKLLNNGDRWETEIAKNLESEQHYR
;
A
#
# COMPACT_ATOMS: atom_id res chain seq x y z
N MET A 1 -5.95 54.28 8.76
CA MET A 1 -6.53 54.69 10.05
C MET A 1 -8.02 54.41 10.02
N SER A 2 -8.48 53.52 10.92
CA SER A 2 -9.88 53.34 11.38
C SER A 2 -10.92 53.06 10.28
N VAL A 3 -11.38 51.82 10.03
CA VAL A 3 -12.34 51.06 10.89
C VAL A 3 -12.05 49.54 10.86
N MET A 4 -11.07 49.10 10.06
CA MET A 4 -10.81 47.67 9.76
C MET A 4 -10.03 46.90 10.83
N GLN A 5 -9.83 47.47 12.03
CA GLN A 5 -8.96 46.90 13.08
C GLN A 5 -9.66 46.66 14.42
N GLN A 6 -11.00 46.75 14.49
CA GLN A 6 -11.77 46.53 15.73
C GLN A 6 -12.69 45.29 15.73
N LEU A 7 -12.81 44.54 14.63
CA LEU A 7 -13.68 43.35 14.57
C LEU A 7 -12.97 41.99 14.79
N LEU A 8 -11.64 41.99 14.99
CA LEU A 8 -10.84 40.77 15.23
C LEU A 8 -10.64 40.41 16.72
N ALA A 9 -11.43 40.95 17.65
CA ALA A 9 -11.16 40.78 19.10
C ALA A 9 -12.38 40.46 19.99
N ARG A 10 -13.38 39.71 19.50
CA ARG A 10 -14.55 39.29 20.34
C ARG A 10 -15.01 37.84 20.11
N GLY A 11 -14.08 36.90 19.98
CA GLY A 11 -14.40 35.48 19.85
C GLY A 11 -13.66 34.62 20.86
N ALA A 12 -14.07 34.65 22.14
CA ALA A 12 -13.58 33.68 23.12
C ALA A 12 -14.58 33.44 24.26
N LYS A 13 -15.00 32.17 24.36
CA LYS A 13 -15.46 31.44 25.55
C LYS A 13 -16.87 31.73 26.08
N GLN A 14 -17.77 30.75 25.92
CA GLN A 14 -18.51 30.17 27.05
C GLN A 14 -19.35 28.95 26.62
N SER A 15 -19.06 27.80 27.23
CA SER A 15 -19.95 26.65 27.55
C SER A 15 -20.65 25.96 26.36
N TRP A 16 -20.71 24.64 26.26
CA TRP A 16 -21.66 23.82 27.02
C TRP A 16 -21.11 22.41 27.17
N SER A 17 -20.68 22.09 28.38
CA SER A 17 -20.68 20.73 28.91
C SER A 17 -22.09 20.44 29.45
N GLY A 18 -22.75 19.39 28.99
CA GLY A 18 -23.92 18.84 29.66
C GLY A 18 -25.04 18.43 28.72
N LEU A 19 -25.03 17.17 28.29
CA LEU A 19 -26.24 16.36 28.15
C LEU A 19 -25.83 14.89 28.26
N SER A 20 -25.88 14.45 29.51
CA SER A 20 -25.74 13.08 29.95
C SER A 20 -27.13 12.45 30.03
N GLN A 21 -27.25 11.22 29.53
CA GLN A 21 -28.13 10.15 30.01
C GLN A 21 -29.65 10.25 29.79
N THR A 22 -30.14 9.42 28.86
CA THR A 22 -31.29 8.49 28.94
C THR A 22 -31.32 7.79 27.58
N LEU A 23 -31.17 6.47 27.39
CA LEU A 23 -31.79 5.34 28.05
C LEU A 23 -30.94 4.07 27.83
N CYS A 24 -30.84 3.28 28.89
CA CYS A 24 -30.36 1.91 28.88
C CYS A 24 -31.56 0.97 28.80
N GLY A 25 -31.50 -0.08 27.96
CA GLY A 25 -32.00 -1.38 28.41
C GLY A 25 -32.86 -2.21 27.44
N ARG A 26 -32.28 -3.39 27.12
CA ARG A 26 -32.87 -4.74 27.09
C ARG A 26 -33.45 -5.29 25.77
N GLY A 27 -32.98 -6.49 25.42
CA GLY A 27 -33.79 -7.51 24.75
C GLY A 27 -33.04 -8.34 23.72
N ALA A 28 -32.49 -9.48 24.12
CA ALA A 28 -31.99 -10.53 23.23
C ALA A 28 -33.14 -11.39 22.68
N THR A 29 -33.05 -11.84 21.41
CA THR A 29 -33.25 -13.24 20.95
C THR A 29 -32.91 -13.37 19.45
N PRO A 30 -32.32 -14.49 18.99
CA PRO A 30 -31.98 -14.69 17.58
C PRO A 30 -33.14 -15.37 16.83
N ALA A 31 -33.42 -14.93 15.61
CA ALA A 31 -34.33 -15.62 14.69
C ALA A 31 -33.55 -16.06 13.44
N THR A 32 -33.61 -17.38 13.25
CA THR A 32 -33.06 -18.21 12.20
C THR A 32 -33.53 -17.77 10.81
N VAL A 33 -32.60 -17.43 9.90
CA VAL A 33 -32.85 -17.51 8.45
C VAL A 33 -31.67 -18.22 7.81
N ALA A 34 -31.88 -19.48 7.48
CA ALA A 34 -31.02 -20.27 6.63
C ALA A 34 -31.30 -19.88 5.17
N SER A 35 -30.32 -19.31 4.48
CA SER A 35 -30.25 -19.31 3.02
C SER A 35 -28.79 -19.35 2.61
N GLY A 36 -28.44 -20.39 1.85
CA GLY A 36 -27.08 -20.83 1.58
C GLY A 36 -26.20 -19.73 0.98
N LEU A 37 -25.22 -19.30 1.75
CA LEU A 37 -24.00 -18.71 1.24
C LEU A 37 -22.93 -19.78 1.39
N GLN A 38 -22.49 -20.34 0.27
CA GLN A 38 -21.27 -21.15 0.23
C GLN A 38 -20.11 -20.20 0.53
N SER A 39 -19.86 -19.98 1.82
CA SER A 39 -18.62 -19.44 2.32
C SER A 39 -17.53 -20.41 1.91
N ARG A 40 -16.87 -20.14 0.78
CA ARG A 40 -15.54 -20.66 0.54
C ARG A 40 -14.69 -20.14 1.69
N THR A 41 -14.54 -20.96 2.71
CA THR A 41 -13.60 -20.77 3.78
C THR A 41 -12.26 -20.56 3.10
N PHE A 42 -11.76 -19.32 3.10
CA PHE A 42 -10.36 -19.07 2.91
C PHE A 42 -9.67 -19.92 3.97
N ALA A 43 -9.05 -21.02 3.54
CA ALA A 43 -8.17 -21.78 4.40
C ALA A 43 -7.10 -20.78 4.83
N ALA A 44 -7.22 -20.30 6.06
CA ALA A 44 -6.22 -19.48 6.70
C ALA A 44 -4.90 -20.25 6.54
N ALA A 45 -3.93 -19.63 5.87
CA ALA A 45 -2.58 -20.13 5.86
C ALA A 45 -2.21 -20.47 7.31
N PRO A 46 -1.58 -21.62 7.59
CA PRO A 46 -1.22 -21.99 8.95
C PRO A 46 -0.39 -20.83 9.53
N SER A 47 -0.97 -20.17 10.53
CA SER A 47 -0.32 -19.09 11.27
C SER A 47 1.08 -19.55 11.64
N PRO A 48 2.14 -18.80 11.30
CA PRO A 48 3.48 -19.16 11.75
C PRO A 48 3.41 -19.21 13.27
N LYS A 49 3.62 -20.41 13.84
CA LYS A 49 3.70 -20.61 15.28
C LYS A 49 4.67 -19.56 15.80
N LYS A 50 4.16 -18.68 16.67
CA LYS A 50 4.86 -17.63 17.41
C LYS A 50 6.34 -17.55 17.01
N ALA A 51 6.64 -16.70 16.04
CA ALA A 51 8.00 -16.20 15.91
C ALA A 51 8.24 -15.36 17.16
N GLU A 52 8.66 -16.02 18.23
CA GLU A 52 9.41 -15.35 19.29
C GLU A 52 10.53 -14.64 18.55
N THR A 53 10.45 -13.31 18.54
CA THR A 53 11.53 -12.44 18.12
C THR A 53 12.61 -12.62 19.16
N GLU A 54 13.33 -13.74 19.05
CA GLU A 54 14.54 -14.00 19.79
C GLU A 54 15.53 -12.97 19.28
N ALA A 55 15.58 -11.85 20.00
CA ALA A 55 16.46 -10.74 19.72
C ALA A 55 17.86 -11.33 19.50
N TYR A 56 18.45 -11.03 18.36
CA TYR A 56 19.83 -11.38 18.09
C TYR A 56 20.70 -10.65 19.12
N VAL A 57 20.96 -11.32 20.24
CA VAL A 57 21.92 -10.86 21.23
C VAL A 57 23.27 -10.94 20.54
N ARG A 58 23.84 -9.79 20.19
CA ARG A 58 25.24 -9.70 19.75
C ARG A 58 26.06 -10.49 20.78
N PRO A 59 26.78 -11.55 20.39
CA PRO A 59 27.55 -12.31 21.36
C PRO A 59 28.50 -11.33 22.04
N SER A 60 28.30 -11.08 23.34
CA SER A 60 29.23 -10.31 24.13
C SER A 60 30.59 -10.98 24.00
N SER A 61 31.61 -10.20 23.67
CA SER A 61 32.97 -10.62 23.32
C SER A 61 33.70 -11.39 24.42
N ASP A 62 33.06 -11.60 25.57
CA ASP A 62 33.70 -12.06 26.79
C ASP A 62 33.04 -13.38 27.20
N LYS A 63 33.29 -14.45 26.43
CA LYS A 63 33.08 -15.80 26.98
C LYS A 63 34.14 -16.00 28.06
N GLU A 64 33.77 -15.83 29.32
CA GLU A 64 34.64 -16.17 30.45
C GLU A 64 35.10 -17.62 30.28
N VAL A 65 36.40 -17.83 30.04
CA VAL A 65 36.96 -19.18 29.88
C VAL A 65 36.84 -19.88 31.24
N PRO A 66 36.04 -20.95 31.37
CA PRO A 66 35.90 -21.65 32.63
C PRO A 66 37.28 -22.14 33.09
N ARG A 67 37.65 -21.86 34.34
CA ARG A 67 38.94 -22.29 34.93
C ARG A 67 38.87 -23.69 35.54
N ASP A 68 37.68 -24.28 35.56
CA ASP A 68 37.43 -25.63 36.04
C ASP A 68 37.90 -26.65 34.98
N ILE A 69 38.53 -27.74 35.43
CA ILE A 69 39.08 -28.78 34.53
C ILE A 69 37.99 -29.33 33.59
N ALA A 70 36.76 -29.50 34.08
CA ALA A 70 35.64 -29.95 33.27
C ALA A 70 35.24 -28.96 32.16
N GLY A 71 35.26 -27.65 32.45
CA GLY A 71 34.91 -26.62 31.46
C GLY A 71 36.01 -26.39 30.41
N ILE A 72 37.29 -26.53 30.80
CA ILE A 72 38.42 -26.48 29.88
C ILE A 72 38.40 -27.67 28.92
N LEU A 73 38.05 -28.87 29.42
CA LEU A 73 37.90 -30.06 28.59
C LEU A 73 36.73 -29.92 27.60
N ASP A 74 35.61 -29.33 27.99
CA ASP A 74 34.46 -29.12 27.09
C ASP A 74 34.76 -28.04 26.02
N ALA A 75 35.39 -26.93 26.41
CA ALA A 75 35.79 -25.88 25.47
C ALA A 75 36.88 -26.35 24.48
N SER A 76 37.84 -27.16 24.94
CA SER A 76 38.83 -27.79 24.06
C SER A 76 38.20 -28.84 23.15
N ALA A 77 37.21 -29.61 23.63
CA ALA A 77 36.46 -30.54 22.78
C ALA A 77 35.63 -29.80 21.71
N GLN A 78 34.96 -28.71 22.08
CA GLN A 78 34.19 -27.87 21.15
C GLN A 78 35.08 -27.26 20.04
N THR A 79 36.30 -26.86 20.38
CA THR A 79 37.25 -26.30 19.40
C THR A 79 37.94 -27.37 18.55
N LEU A 80 38.33 -28.51 19.12
CA LEU A 80 38.99 -29.60 18.39
C LEU A 80 38.02 -30.40 17.50
N PHE A 81 36.79 -30.66 17.98
CA PHE A 81 35.77 -31.42 17.24
C PHE A 81 34.78 -30.52 16.48
N ILE A 82 34.97 -29.20 16.54
CA ILE A 82 34.21 -28.19 15.78
C ILE A 82 32.69 -28.40 15.87
N THR A 83 32.19 -28.70 17.05
CA THR A 83 30.79 -29.10 17.27
C THR A 83 29.79 -27.99 16.93
N GLU A 84 30.18 -26.72 17.09
CA GLU A 84 29.39 -25.56 16.66
C GLU A 84 29.23 -25.48 15.14
N LEU A 85 30.27 -25.83 14.37
CA LEU A 85 30.19 -25.88 12.91
C LEU A 85 29.27 -27.01 12.46
N MET A 86 29.35 -28.17 13.11
CA MET A 86 28.45 -29.30 12.85
C MET A 86 26.99 -28.95 13.19
N ARG A 87 26.75 -28.22 14.29
CA ARG A 87 25.42 -27.72 14.63
C ARG A 87 24.89 -26.77 13.55
N GLY A 88 25.71 -25.85 13.06
CA GLY A 88 25.36 -24.98 11.93
C GLY A 88 25.08 -25.75 10.63
N MET A 89 25.91 -26.74 10.32
CA MET A 89 25.75 -27.60 9.14
C MET A 89 24.48 -28.46 9.23
N SER A 90 24.12 -28.93 10.42
CA SER A 90 22.87 -29.67 10.64
C SER A 90 21.62 -28.81 10.38
N LEU A 91 21.68 -27.52 10.72
CA LEU A 91 20.62 -26.56 10.43
C LEU A 91 20.54 -26.29 8.92
N ALA A 92 21.68 -26.10 8.26
CA ALA A 92 21.74 -25.94 6.81
C ALA A 92 21.17 -27.17 6.08
N LEU A 93 21.53 -28.38 6.53
CA LEU A 93 21.02 -29.63 5.99
C LEU A 93 19.50 -29.76 6.18
N LYS A 94 18.97 -29.30 7.32
CA LYS A 94 17.52 -29.25 7.56
C LYS A 94 16.81 -28.39 6.51
N TYR A 95 17.28 -27.17 6.26
CA TYR A 95 16.71 -26.29 5.23
C TYR A 95 16.97 -26.79 3.79
N PHE A 96 18.02 -27.59 3.58
CA PHE A 96 18.25 -28.24 2.30
C PHE A 96 17.15 -29.26 1.96
N PHE A 97 16.58 -29.94 2.96
CA PHE A 97 15.48 -30.90 2.73
C PHE A 97 14.06 -30.31 2.87
N THR A 98 13.90 -29.06 3.32
CA THR A 98 12.57 -28.42 3.29
C THR A 98 12.14 -28.06 1.87
N LYS A 99 10.82 -28.02 1.61
CA LYS A 99 10.28 -27.50 0.34
C LYS A 99 10.71 -26.04 0.12
N LYS A 100 11.03 -25.70 -1.13
CA LYS A 100 11.48 -24.36 -1.54
C LYS A 100 10.26 -23.47 -1.75
N VAL A 101 10.37 -22.20 -1.33
CA VAL A 101 9.29 -21.19 -1.42
C VAL A 101 9.42 -20.36 -2.70
N THR A 102 10.04 -20.91 -3.74
CA THR A 102 10.23 -20.24 -5.03
C THR A 102 8.96 -20.32 -5.87
N LEU A 103 8.46 -19.17 -6.34
CA LEU A 103 7.42 -19.10 -7.36
C LEU A 103 8.07 -19.17 -8.74
N ASN A 104 7.42 -19.85 -9.69
CA ASN A 104 7.92 -19.94 -11.06
C ASN A 104 7.45 -18.73 -11.90
N TYR A 105 8.08 -17.57 -11.70
CA TYR A 105 7.85 -16.41 -12.55
C TYR A 105 8.41 -16.68 -13.96
N PRO A 106 7.67 -16.44 -15.06
CA PRO A 106 6.47 -15.61 -15.23
C PRO A 106 5.13 -16.36 -15.23
N PHE A 107 5.13 -17.69 -15.09
CA PHE A 107 3.90 -18.51 -15.21
C PHE A 107 3.02 -18.45 -13.95
N GLU A 108 3.64 -18.29 -12.78
CA GLU A 108 2.97 -18.14 -11.49
C GLU A 108 3.37 -16.80 -10.88
N LYS A 109 2.38 -15.93 -10.64
CA LYS A 109 2.57 -14.61 -10.02
C LYS A 109 2.10 -14.61 -8.57
N ALA A 110 2.71 -13.77 -7.74
CA ALA A 110 2.26 -13.58 -6.37
C ALA A 110 0.86 -12.94 -6.34
N SER A 111 0.05 -13.29 -5.35
CA SER A 111 -1.25 -12.66 -5.14
C SER A 111 -1.08 -11.21 -4.72
N LEU A 112 -1.67 -10.27 -5.48
CA LEU A 112 -1.68 -8.85 -5.15
C LEU A 112 -2.96 -8.46 -4.39
N SER A 113 -2.84 -7.48 -3.49
CA SER A 113 -4.00 -6.85 -2.85
C SER A 113 -4.72 -5.90 -3.82
N PRO A 114 -6.04 -5.68 -3.68
CA PRO A 114 -6.76 -4.69 -4.50
C PRO A 114 -6.24 -3.26 -4.38
N ARG A 115 -5.58 -2.92 -3.26
CA ARG A 115 -4.93 -1.62 -2.99
C ARG A 115 -3.53 -1.48 -3.58
N PHE A 116 -3.11 -2.42 -4.42
CA PHE A 116 -1.80 -2.34 -5.03
C PHE A 116 -1.65 -1.07 -5.88
N ARG A 117 -0.46 -0.48 -5.85
CA ARG A 117 -0.12 0.76 -6.52
C ARG A 117 0.87 0.47 -7.65
N GLY A 118 0.43 0.69 -8.88
CA GLY A 118 1.21 0.41 -10.10
C GLY A 118 1.14 1.54 -11.11
N GLU A 119 1.02 1.18 -12.39
CA GLU A 119 0.98 2.10 -13.53
C GLU A 119 -0.19 3.07 -13.43
N HIS A 120 0.03 4.35 -13.72
CA HIS A 120 -1.03 5.34 -13.68
C HIS A 120 -1.95 5.22 -14.88
N ALA A 121 -3.24 5.45 -14.66
CA ALA A 121 -4.26 5.45 -15.69
C ALA A 121 -5.25 6.60 -15.49
N LEU A 122 -5.67 7.20 -16.60
CA LEU A 122 -6.78 8.17 -16.61
C LEU A 122 -8.06 7.45 -17.02
N ARG A 123 -9.09 7.57 -16.19
CA ARG A 123 -10.37 6.91 -16.40
C ARG A 123 -11.38 7.79 -17.13
N ARG A 124 -12.34 7.11 -17.75
CA ARG A 124 -13.52 7.72 -18.37
C ARG A 124 -14.78 7.46 -17.54
N TYR A 125 -15.78 8.31 -17.72
CA TYR A 125 -17.14 8.04 -17.31
C TYR A 125 -17.73 6.90 -18.14
N PRO A 126 -18.81 6.24 -17.69
CA PRO A 126 -19.51 5.23 -18.49
C PRO A 126 -20.08 5.78 -19.80
N THR A 127 -20.21 7.10 -19.94
CA THR A 127 -20.59 7.79 -21.19
C THR A 127 -19.44 7.89 -22.19
N GLY A 128 -18.21 7.53 -21.81
CA GLY A 128 -16.99 7.65 -22.63
C GLY A 128 -16.24 8.98 -22.48
N GLU A 129 -16.83 9.95 -21.77
CA GLU A 129 -16.18 11.23 -21.50
C GLU A 129 -15.05 11.08 -20.46
N GLU A 130 -13.96 11.83 -20.60
CA GLU A 130 -12.88 11.81 -19.62
C GLU A 130 -13.33 12.34 -18.25
N ARG A 131 -12.86 11.73 -17.15
CA ARG A 131 -13.22 12.19 -15.79
C ARG A 131 -12.50 13.46 -15.37
N CYS A 132 -11.32 13.73 -15.94
CA CYS A 132 -10.47 14.84 -15.52
C CYS A 132 -11.10 16.20 -15.83
N ILE A 133 -11.30 17.03 -14.80
CA ILE A 133 -11.82 18.40 -14.89
C ILE A 133 -10.73 19.48 -14.78
N ALA A 134 -9.47 19.10 -14.96
CA ALA A 134 -8.31 20.01 -14.89
C ALA A 134 -8.22 20.85 -13.59
N CYS A 135 -8.56 20.26 -12.45
CA CYS A 135 -8.58 20.95 -11.14
C CYS A 135 -7.18 21.28 -10.58
N LYS A 136 -6.12 20.63 -11.08
CA LYS A 136 -4.71 20.78 -10.65
C LYS A 136 -4.39 20.40 -9.20
N LEU A 137 -5.32 19.74 -8.48
CA LEU A 137 -5.04 19.23 -7.13
C LEU A 137 -3.94 18.15 -7.13
N CYS A 138 -3.92 17.27 -8.14
CA CYS A 138 -2.93 16.20 -8.25
C CYS A 138 -1.50 16.73 -8.42
N GLU A 139 -1.34 17.85 -9.14
CA GLU A 139 -0.06 18.53 -9.31
C GLU A 139 0.42 19.14 -7.98
N ALA A 140 -0.50 19.77 -7.23
CA ALA A 140 -0.19 20.37 -5.94
C ALA A 140 0.19 19.35 -4.85
N VAL A 141 -0.45 18.17 -4.85
CA VAL A 141 -0.21 17.13 -3.83
C VAL A 141 0.99 16.23 -4.15
N CYS A 142 1.48 16.24 -5.39
CA CYS A 142 2.58 15.38 -5.80
C CYS A 142 3.88 15.75 -5.06
N PRO A 143 4.43 14.87 -4.20
CA PRO A 143 5.61 15.21 -3.40
C PRO A 143 6.88 15.37 -4.24
N ALA A 144 6.94 14.68 -5.38
CA ALA A 144 8.07 14.71 -6.32
C ALA A 144 7.86 15.67 -7.50
N GLN A 145 6.72 16.37 -7.56
CA GLN A 145 6.38 17.28 -8.67
C GLN A 145 6.58 16.62 -10.05
N ALA A 146 6.08 15.39 -10.19
CA ALA A 146 6.20 14.58 -11.40
C ALA A 146 5.16 14.95 -12.47
N ILE A 147 4.04 15.57 -12.06
CA ILE A 147 2.89 15.84 -12.92
C ILE A 147 2.94 17.29 -13.40
N THR A 148 2.68 17.52 -14.68
CA THR A 148 2.48 18.87 -15.24
C THR A 148 1.13 18.96 -15.94
N ILE A 149 0.31 19.96 -15.59
CA ILE A 149 -1.07 20.08 -16.08
C ILE A 149 -1.33 21.47 -16.69
N GLU A 150 -1.78 21.46 -17.95
CA GLU A 150 -2.28 22.65 -18.63
C GLU A 150 -3.78 22.48 -18.91
N ALA A 151 -4.53 23.55 -18.67
CA ALA A 151 -6.00 23.53 -18.69
C ALA A 151 -6.50 24.59 -19.67
N GLU A 152 -7.36 24.18 -20.59
CA GLU A 152 -8.02 25.06 -21.55
C GLU A 152 -9.53 24.77 -21.60
N GLU A 153 -10.29 25.75 -22.08
CA GLU A 153 -11.71 25.59 -22.31
C GLU A 153 -11.93 24.95 -23.68
N ARG A 154 -12.67 23.84 -23.71
CA ARG A 154 -13.06 23.18 -24.96
C ARG A 154 -14.24 23.93 -25.58
N GLU A 155 -14.51 23.68 -26.87
CA GLU A 155 -15.66 24.21 -27.63
C GLU A 155 -17.01 24.03 -26.93
N ASP A 156 -17.15 22.98 -26.10
CA ASP A 156 -18.34 22.67 -25.32
C ASP A 156 -18.48 23.53 -24.04
N GLY A 157 -17.53 24.43 -23.77
CA GLY A 157 -17.46 25.23 -22.54
C GLY A 157 -17.00 24.45 -21.30
N SER A 158 -16.68 23.17 -21.44
CA SER A 158 -16.11 22.36 -20.36
C SER A 158 -14.59 22.60 -20.23
N ARG A 159 -14.10 22.67 -18.99
CA ARG A 159 -12.67 22.82 -18.69
C ARG A 159 -11.99 21.47 -18.75
N ARG A 160 -11.02 21.30 -19.66
CA ARG A 160 -10.31 20.03 -19.89
C ARG A 160 -8.81 20.26 -19.97
N THR A 161 -8.05 19.17 -19.87
CA THR A 161 -6.59 19.23 -19.96
C THR A 161 -6.15 19.15 -21.42
N THR A 162 -5.31 20.05 -21.87
CA THR A 162 -4.60 19.92 -23.15
C THR A 162 -3.36 19.06 -22.97
N ARG A 163 -2.60 19.37 -21.92
CA ARG A 163 -1.40 18.65 -21.51
C ARG A 163 -1.58 18.05 -20.12
N TYR A 164 -1.31 16.76 -19.99
CA TYR A 164 -1.34 16.05 -18.73
C TYR A 164 -0.24 15.01 -18.77
N ASP A 165 0.93 15.41 -18.30
CA ASP A 165 2.14 14.62 -18.48
C ASP A 165 2.63 14.16 -17.12
N ILE A 166 3.01 12.89 -17.03
CA ILE A 166 3.58 12.29 -15.83
C ILE A 166 4.93 11.68 -16.18
N ASP A 167 5.95 12.15 -15.48
CA ASP A 167 7.26 11.53 -15.53
C ASP A 167 7.32 10.37 -14.52
N MET A 168 7.34 9.13 -15.02
CA MET A 168 7.41 7.93 -14.20
C MET A 168 8.77 7.74 -13.52
N THR A 169 9.81 8.47 -13.94
CA THR A 169 11.13 8.42 -13.30
C THR A 169 11.19 9.29 -12.05
N LYS A 170 10.42 10.37 -12.02
CA LYS A 170 10.22 11.21 -10.83
C LYS A 170 9.14 10.66 -9.91
N CYS A 171 8.16 9.95 -10.45
CA CYS A 171 7.05 9.43 -9.66
C CYS A 171 7.52 8.38 -8.64
N ILE A 172 7.11 8.53 -7.38
CA ILE A 172 7.45 7.62 -6.28
C ILE A 172 6.33 6.62 -5.94
N TYR A 173 5.25 6.58 -6.74
CA TYR A 173 4.11 5.65 -6.57
C TYR A 173 3.48 5.69 -5.16
N CYS A 174 3.26 6.90 -4.65
CA CYS A 174 2.74 7.13 -3.30
C CYS A 174 1.22 7.01 -3.19
N GLY A 175 0.45 7.09 -4.28
CA GLY A 175 -1.02 7.04 -4.25
C GLY A 175 -1.73 8.36 -3.91
N TYR A 176 -1.02 9.44 -3.57
CA TYR A 176 -1.68 10.70 -3.20
C TYR A 176 -2.52 11.31 -4.32
N CYS A 177 -2.13 11.11 -5.57
CA CYS A 177 -2.89 11.58 -6.73
C CYS A 177 -4.27 10.93 -6.82
N GLN A 178 -4.38 9.66 -6.41
CA GLN A 178 -5.63 8.91 -6.45
C GLN A 178 -6.59 9.35 -5.33
N GLU A 179 -6.05 9.69 -4.15
CA GLU A 179 -6.85 10.15 -3.01
C GLU A 179 -7.21 11.63 -3.10
N ALA A 180 -6.35 12.46 -3.70
CA ALA A 180 -6.58 13.88 -3.86
C ALA A 180 -7.55 14.22 -5.00
N CYS A 181 -7.83 13.28 -5.91
CA CYS A 181 -8.68 13.55 -7.05
C CYS A 181 -10.16 13.58 -6.64
N PRO A 182 -10.88 14.72 -6.79
CA PRO A 182 -12.27 14.83 -6.34
C PRO A 182 -13.27 14.02 -7.19
N VAL A 183 -12.84 13.54 -8.36
CA VAL A 183 -13.69 12.86 -9.37
C VAL A 183 -13.12 11.49 -9.77
N ASP A 184 -12.12 10.99 -9.04
CA ASP A 184 -11.41 9.73 -9.33
C ASP A 184 -10.92 9.62 -10.78
N ALA A 185 -10.39 10.72 -11.33
CA ALA A 185 -9.93 10.76 -12.72
C ALA A 185 -8.61 10.02 -12.94
N ILE A 186 -7.64 10.21 -12.04
CA ILE A 186 -6.37 9.49 -12.05
C ILE A 186 -6.40 8.41 -10.99
N VAL A 187 -5.95 7.23 -11.36
CA VAL A 187 -5.85 6.07 -10.48
C VAL A 187 -4.51 5.38 -10.72
N GLU A 188 -3.98 4.77 -9.66
CA GLU A 188 -2.89 3.81 -9.80
C GLU A 188 -3.51 2.44 -10.09
N GLY A 189 -3.16 1.88 -11.24
CA GLY A 189 -3.67 0.62 -11.76
C GLY A 189 -2.93 -0.60 -11.22
N PRO A 190 -3.40 -1.81 -11.57
CA PRO A 190 -2.81 -3.06 -11.11
C PRO A 190 -1.53 -3.45 -11.88
N ASN A 191 -1.24 -2.81 -13.01
CA ASN A 191 -0.09 -3.16 -13.85
C ASN A 191 1.23 -2.71 -13.19
N PHE A 192 2.21 -3.61 -13.13
CA PHE A 192 3.55 -3.32 -12.63
C PHE A 192 4.66 -3.77 -13.60
N GLU A 193 4.30 -4.42 -14.70
CA GLU A 193 5.24 -5.00 -15.67
C GLU A 193 5.31 -4.12 -16.92
N TYR A 194 5.86 -2.91 -16.77
CA TYR A 194 6.04 -1.94 -17.86
C TYR A 194 7.47 -1.42 -17.94
N ALA A 195 8.45 -2.26 -17.63
CA ALA A 195 9.85 -1.93 -17.85
C ALA A 195 10.07 -1.64 -19.35
N THR A 196 10.60 -0.46 -19.64
CA THR A 196 10.92 0.01 -21.00
C THR A 196 12.43 0.02 -21.20
N GLU A 197 12.85 -0.03 -22.47
CA GLU A 197 14.27 0.01 -22.83
C GLU A 197 14.83 1.44 -22.87
N THR A 198 13.97 2.41 -23.18
CA THR A 198 14.34 3.83 -23.27
C THR A 198 13.72 4.65 -22.13
N HIS A 199 14.39 5.77 -21.81
CA HIS A 199 13.91 6.73 -20.81
C HIS A 199 12.72 7.55 -21.32
N GLU A 200 12.69 7.85 -22.61
CA GLU A 200 11.64 8.65 -23.26
C GLU A 200 10.27 7.99 -23.16
N GLU A 201 10.23 6.65 -23.23
CA GLU A 201 8.99 5.88 -23.06
C GLU A 201 8.40 6.02 -21.65
N LEU A 202 9.18 6.36 -20.62
CA LEU A 202 8.72 6.56 -19.22
C LEU A 202 8.15 7.96 -18.98
N LEU A 203 8.27 8.86 -19.95
CA LEU A 203 7.60 10.16 -19.94
C LEU A 203 6.22 9.96 -20.57
N TYR A 204 5.20 9.85 -19.73
CA TYR A 204 3.85 9.55 -20.21
C TYR A 204 3.10 10.84 -20.56
N ASP A 205 2.62 10.87 -21.80
CA ASP A 205 1.66 11.86 -22.25
C ASP A 205 0.22 11.52 -21.81
N LYS A 206 -0.68 12.49 -21.91
CA LYS A 206 -2.11 12.33 -21.64
C LYS A 206 -2.72 11.13 -22.39
N GLU A 207 -2.38 10.98 -23.66
CA GLU A 207 -2.92 9.91 -24.52
C GLU A 207 -2.51 8.53 -24.04
N LYS A 208 -1.25 8.37 -23.62
CA LYS A 208 -0.74 7.11 -23.08
C LYS A 208 -1.49 6.72 -21.81
N LEU A 209 -1.73 7.69 -20.92
CA LEU A 209 -2.47 7.47 -19.68
C LEU A 209 -3.95 7.11 -19.92
N LEU A 210 -4.58 7.70 -20.94
CA LEU A 210 -5.94 7.32 -21.36
C LEU A 210 -5.98 5.91 -21.95
N ASN A 211 -5.01 5.55 -22.80
CA ASN A 211 -4.89 4.20 -23.35
C ASN A 211 -4.72 3.14 -22.25
N ASN A 212 -3.97 3.47 -21.19
CA ASN A 212 -3.83 2.63 -20.01
C ASN A 212 -5.16 2.47 -19.27
N GLY A 213 -5.91 3.56 -19.11
CA GLY A 213 -7.27 3.52 -18.55
C GLY A 213 -8.18 2.62 -19.35
N ASP A 214 -8.25 2.81 -20.66
CA ASP A 214 -9.11 2.03 -21.55
C ASP A 214 -8.75 0.52 -21.53
N ARG A 215 -7.46 0.18 -21.39
CA ARG A 215 -6.99 -1.21 -21.27
C ARG A 215 -7.37 -1.86 -19.93
N TRP A 216 -7.27 -1.12 -18.83
CA TRP A 216 -7.36 -1.66 -17.47
C TRP A 216 -8.65 -1.28 -16.72
N GLU A 217 -9.59 -0.57 -17.35
CA GLU A 217 -10.79 -0.02 -16.70
C GLU A 217 -11.60 -1.09 -15.95
N THR A 218 -11.72 -2.30 -16.50
CA THR A 218 -12.48 -3.40 -15.88
C THR A 218 -11.89 -3.86 -14.55
N GLU A 219 -10.57 -4.00 -14.49
CA GLU A 219 -9.85 -4.41 -13.27
C GLU A 219 -9.80 -3.28 -12.25
N ILE A 220 -9.55 -2.05 -12.72
CA ILE A 220 -9.53 -0.87 -11.87
C ILE A 220 -10.92 -0.63 -11.26
N ALA A 221 -12.01 -0.75 -12.03
CA ALA A 221 -13.37 -0.63 -11.52
C ALA A 221 -13.64 -1.66 -10.41
N LYS A 222 -13.28 -2.92 -10.64
CA LYS A 222 -13.44 -4.00 -9.65
C LYS A 222 -12.64 -3.73 -8.37
N ASN A 223 -11.42 -3.23 -8.49
CA ASN A 223 -10.60 -2.88 -7.33
C ASN A 223 -11.22 -1.71 -6.55
N LEU A 224 -11.68 -0.66 -7.23
CA LEU A 224 -12.37 0.45 -6.55
C LEU A 224 -13.68 0.01 -5.89
N GLU A 225 -14.47 -0.85 -6.52
CA GLU A 225 -15.70 -1.40 -5.92
C GLU A 225 -15.41 -2.17 -4.62
N SER A 226 -14.29 -2.89 -4.56
CA SER A 226 -13.86 -3.58 -3.33
C SER A 226 -13.38 -2.62 -2.24
N GLU A 227 -12.95 -1.41 -2.60
CA GLU A 227 -12.28 -0.44 -1.72
C GLU A 227 -13.15 0.76 -1.34
N GLN A 228 -14.32 0.93 -1.94
CA GLN A 228 -15.20 2.09 -1.76
C GLN A 228 -15.56 2.42 -0.30
N HIS A 229 -15.51 1.45 0.61
CA HIS A 229 -15.86 1.65 2.02
C HIS A 229 -14.71 2.22 2.86
N TYR A 230 -13.47 2.07 2.40
CA TYR A 230 -12.27 2.44 3.17
C TYR A 230 -11.67 3.79 2.76
N ARG A 231 -12.32 4.49 1.82
CA ARG A 231 -12.03 5.88 1.44
C ARG A 231 -13.05 6.80 2.08
#